data_AF-A0A960F7Q5-F1
#
_entry.id   AF-A0A960F7Q5-F1
#
_cell.length_a   1.000
_cell.length_b   1.000
_cell.length_c   1.000
_cell.angle_alpha   90.00
_cell.angle_beta   90.00
_cell.angle_gamma   90.00
#
_symmetry.space_group_name_H-M   'P 1'
#
loop_
_entity.id
_entity.type
_entity.pdbx_description
1 polymer ?
#
loop_
_entity_poly.entity_id
_entity_poly.type
_entity_poly.pdbx_seq_one_letter_code
_entity_poly.pdbx_strand_id
1 'polypeptide(L)'
;GRDPDGARLLARLIVAFLPAAVVGLALDSTIKSHLFGPWPIVVAWAIGGAFLLWWQAPLGRTRLVDMTTRQATIIGAAQVLALWPGTSRSLTTIVAALAVGLTMAAAVEFSFLLGLATLTAATVLDLGKHGGEMVDRFGVATPLVGAVVAAVSAAVAVRWLVAYLRTRPLRIFGWYRLGAALVTVLLLATHQL
;
A
#
# COMPACT_ATOMS: atom_id res chain seq x y z
N GLY A 1 -0.89 23.63 9.47
CA GLY A 1 -0.33 24.51 8.42
C GLY A 1 0.29 25.79 8.96
N ARG A 2 1.26 25.69 9.89
CA ARG A 2 2.18 26.79 10.26
C ARG A 2 3.61 26.29 10.53
N ASP A 3 3.85 25.01 10.29
CA ASP A 3 5.14 24.36 10.47
C ASP A 3 5.80 24.18 9.08
N PRO A 4 6.98 24.80 8.84
CA PRO A 4 7.70 24.66 7.58
C PRO A 4 8.11 23.20 7.28
N ASP A 5 8.30 22.36 8.30
CA ASP A 5 8.62 20.95 8.10
C ASP A 5 7.41 20.16 7.60
N GLY A 6 6.24 20.38 8.21
CA GLY A 6 4.97 19.84 7.73
C GLY A 6 4.64 20.25 6.29
N ALA A 7 4.91 21.51 5.89
CA ALA A 7 4.69 21.96 4.52
C ALA A 7 5.63 21.25 3.52
N ARG A 8 6.90 21.07 3.88
CA ARG A 8 7.87 20.31 3.08
C ARG A 8 7.48 18.84 2.94
N LEU A 9 7.01 18.22 4.03
CA LEU A 9 6.52 16.84 4.01
C LEU A 9 5.30 16.70 3.09
N LEU A 10 4.33 17.63 3.17
CA LEU A 10 3.17 17.64 2.29
C LEU A 10 3.57 17.74 0.81
N ALA A 11 4.50 18.64 0.47
CA ALA A 11 5.00 18.75 -0.90
C ALA A 11 5.64 17.43 -1.39
N ARG A 12 6.43 16.77 -0.53
CA ARG A 12 7.04 15.47 -0.85
C ARG A 12 5.99 14.35 -1.02
N LEU A 13 4.92 14.36 -0.23
CA LEU A 13 3.80 13.43 -0.39
C LEU A 13 3.10 13.60 -1.72
N ILE A 14 2.83 14.84 -2.13
CA ILE A 14 2.24 15.15 -3.45
C ILE A 14 3.16 14.61 -4.56
N VAL A 15 4.46 14.92 -4.49
CA VAL A 15 5.43 14.43 -5.48
C VAL A 15 5.47 12.90 -5.55
N ALA A 16 5.42 12.21 -4.41
CA ALA A 16 5.41 10.74 -4.37
C ALA A 16 4.07 10.13 -4.83
N PHE A 17 2.95 10.86 -4.69
CA PHE A 17 1.63 10.41 -5.14
C PHE A 17 1.49 10.44 -6.66
N LEU A 18 2.05 11.47 -7.32
CA LEU A 18 1.84 11.74 -8.74
C LEU A 18 2.11 10.55 -9.68
N PRO A 19 3.23 9.79 -9.58
CA PRO A 19 3.50 8.70 -10.51
C PRO A 19 2.41 7.62 -10.48
N ALA A 20 2.00 7.18 -9.28
CA ALA A 20 0.96 6.17 -9.12
C ALA A 20 -0.42 6.70 -9.56
N ALA A 21 -0.71 7.98 -9.30
CA ALA A 21 -1.97 8.60 -9.73
C ALA A 21 -2.07 8.67 -11.26
N VAL A 22 -1.00 9.14 -11.92
CA VAL A 22 -0.96 9.26 -13.39
C VAL A 22 -1.07 7.89 -14.05
N VAL A 23 -0.26 6.92 -13.62
CA VAL A 23 -0.28 5.58 -14.22
C VAL A 23 -1.59 4.85 -13.90
N GLY A 24 -2.09 4.99 -12.67
CA GLY A 24 -3.35 4.36 -12.24
C GLY A 24 -4.55 4.88 -13.02
N LEU A 25 -4.61 6.19 -13.29
CA LEU A 25 -5.67 6.78 -14.11
C LEU A 25 -5.52 6.41 -15.59
N ALA A 26 -4.29 6.42 -16.12
CA ALA A 26 -4.04 6.11 -17.53
C ALA A 26 -4.28 4.63 -17.88
N LEU A 27 -4.09 3.71 -16.93
CA LEU A 27 -4.17 2.26 -17.14
C LEU A 27 -5.31 1.58 -16.36
N ASP A 28 -6.28 2.34 -15.81
CA ASP A 28 -7.37 1.80 -14.96
C ASP A 28 -8.08 0.59 -15.59
N SER A 29 -8.48 0.71 -16.86
CA SER A 29 -9.18 -0.36 -17.58
C SER A 29 -8.30 -1.59 -17.82
N THR A 30 -7.05 -1.39 -18.25
CA THR A 30 -6.08 -2.47 -18.50
C THR A 30 -5.74 -3.23 -17.23
N ILE A 31 -5.55 -2.53 -16.11
CA ILE A 31 -5.28 -3.17 -14.81
C ILE A 31 -6.49 -4.03 -14.41
N LYS A 32 -7.71 -3.48 -14.52
CA LYS A 32 -8.96 -4.20 -14.21
C LYS A 32 -9.16 -5.44 -15.08
N SER A 33 -8.91 -5.37 -16.38
CA SER A 33 -9.14 -6.51 -17.29
C SER A 33 -8.13 -7.64 -17.14
N HIS A 34 -6.87 -7.33 -16.82
CA HIS A 34 -5.79 -8.33 -16.84
C HIS A 34 -5.31 -8.77 -15.47
N LEU A 35 -5.41 -7.92 -14.44
CA LEU A 35 -4.72 -8.15 -13.16
C LEU A 35 -5.66 -8.37 -11.97
N PHE A 36 -6.98 -8.15 -12.10
CA PHE A 36 -7.95 -8.39 -11.02
C PHE A 36 -8.43 -9.86 -10.90
N GLY A 37 -7.83 -10.77 -11.67
CA GLY A 37 -8.09 -12.20 -11.55
C GLY A 37 -7.35 -12.87 -10.36
N PRO A 38 -7.82 -14.04 -9.90
CA PRO A 38 -7.20 -14.74 -8.77
C PRO A 38 -5.75 -15.17 -9.05
N TRP A 39 -5.44 -15.62 -10.28
CA TRP A 39 -4.09 -16.02 -10.67
C TRP A 39 -3.07 -14.87 -10.61
N PRO A 40 -3.28 -13.70 -11.25
CA PRO A 40 -2.41 -12.55 -11.09
C PRO A 40 -2.16 -12.15 -9.63
N ILE A 41 -3.20 -12.19 -8.79
CA ILE A 41 -3.10 -11.84 -7.36
C ILE A 41 -2.22 -12.83 -6.61
N VAL A 42 -2.42 -14.13 -6.83
CA VAL A 42 -1.60 -15.20 -6.23
C VAL A 42 -0.14 -15.05 -6.62
N VAL A 43 0.14 -14.78 -7.90
CA VAL A 43 1.51 -14.55 -8.38
C VAL A 43 2.14 -13.33 -7.69
N ALA A 44 1.42 -12.23 -7.57
CA ALA A 44 1.90 -11.04 -6.84
C ALA A 44 2.18 -11.33 -5.35
N TRP A 45 1.36 -12.17 -4.71
CA TRP A 45 1.60 -12.63 -3.34
C TRP A 45 2.85 -13.47 -3.24
N ALA A 46 3.01 -14.46 -4.12
CA ALA A 46 4.19 -15.33 -4.17
C ALA A 46 5.48 -14.53 -4.37
N ILE A 47 5.52 -13.66 -5.38
CA ILE A 47 6.68 -12.82 -5.70
C ILE A 47 7.00 -11.89 -4.52
N GLY A 48 6.00 -11.15 -4.02
CA GLY A 48 6.22 -10.23 -2.90
C GLY A 48 6.61 -10.96 -1.60
N GLY A 49 6.09 -12.17 -1.39
CA GLY A 49 6.42 -13.03 -0.25
C GLY A 49 7.86 -13.52 -0.30
N ALA A 50 8.26 -14.09 -1.44
CA ALA A 50 9.64 -14.54 -1.68
C ALA A 50 10.63 -13.38 -1.58
N PHE A 51 10.28 -12.22 -2.16
CA PHE A 51 11.10 -11.01 -2.06
C PHE A 51 11.34 -10.59 -0.61
N LEU A 52 10.33 -10.59 0.26
CA LEU A 52 10.50 -10.24 1.68
C LEU A 52 11.35 -11.24 2.47
N LEU A 53 11.42 -12.50 2.05
CA LEU A 53 12.25 -13.51 2.69
C LEU A 53 13.72 -13.43 2.25
N TRP A 54 13.95 -13.05 0.99
CA TRP A 54 15.27 -12.90 0.41
C TRP A 54 15.91 -11.53 0.72
N TRP A 55 15.13 -10.46 0.67
CA TRP A 55 15.61 -9.09 0.84
C TRP A 55 15.96 -8.77 2.29
N GLN A 56 17.11 -8.12 2.47
CA GLN A 56 17.54 -7.59 3.76
C GLN A 56 17.54 -6.06 3.69
N ALA A 57 16.80 -5.44 4.61
CA ALA A 57 16.69 -3.99 4.66
C ALA A 57 18.06 -3.37 4.99
N PRO A 58 18.56 -2.42 4.19
CA PRO A 58 19.78 -1.69 4.54
C PRO A 58 19.53 -0.81 5.76
N LEU A 59 20.61 -0.53 6.52
CA LEU A 59 20.56 0.39 7.66
C LEU A 59 20.47 1.84 7.18
N GLY A 60 19.24 2.34 7.05
CA GLY A 60 18.98 3.74 6.72
C GLY A 60 19.23 4.68 7.91
N ARG A 61 19.66 5.91 7.61
CA ARG A 61 19.94 6.97 8.60
C ARG A 61 19.07 8.22 8.41
N THR A 62 18.36 8.31 7.28
CA THR A 62 17.52 9.48 6.96
C THR A 62 16.24 9.43 7.78
N ARG A 63 15.99 10.48 8.57
CA ARG A 63 14.70 10.67 9.28
C ARG A 63 13.68 11.28 8.33
N LEU A 64 12.40 11.24 8.70
CA LEU A 64 11.32 11.72 7.85
C LEU A 64 11.45 13.21 7.50
N VAL A 65 11.85 14.03 8.47
CA VAL A 65 12.05 15.48 8.30
C VAL A 65 13.18 15.81 7.31
N ASP A 66 14.24 14.98 7.33
CA ASP A 66 15.45 15.13 6.52
C ASP A 66 15.30 14.53 5.10
N MET A 67 14.16 13.90 4.80
CA MET A 67 13.92 13.25 3.51
C MET A 67 13.99 14.25 2.35
N THR A 68 14.66 13.87 1.27
CA THR A 68 14.78 14.71 0.07
C THR A 68 13.62 14.50 -0.90
N THR A 69 13.37 15.48 -1.77
CA THR A 69 12.40 15.32 -2.86
C THR A 69 12.77 14.16 -3.79
N ARG A 70 14.08 13.95 -4.03
CA ARG A 70 14.57 12.80 -4.83
C ARG A 70 14.16 11.46 -4.23
N GLN A 71 14.31 11.29 -2.90
CA GLN A 71 13.85 10.08 -2.21
C GLN A 71 12.34 9.90 -2.36
N ALA A 72 11.56 10.96 -2.16
CA ALA A 72 10.11 10.92 -2.33
C ALA A 72 9.68 10.52 -3.75
N THR A 73 10.32 11.07 -4.78
CA THR A 73 10.06 10.71 -6.18
C THR A 73 10.36 9.24 -6.47
N ILE A 74 11.48 8.71 -5.97
CA ILE A 74 11.84 7.28 -6.15
C ILE A 74 10.80 6.38 -5.47
N ILE A 75 10.39 6.73 -4.24
CA ILE A 75 9.35 5.98 -3.51
C ILE A 75 8.02 6.01 -4.28
N GLY A 76 7.64 7.17 -4.82
CA GLY A 76 6.43 7.33 -5.63
C GLY A 76 6.46 6.54 -6.94
N ALA A 77 7.61 6.52 -7.63
CA ALA A 77 7.80 5.69 -8.82
C ALA A 77 7.70 4.20 -8.48
N ALA A 78 8.29 3.76 -7.36
CA ALA A 78 8.16 2.39 -6.89
C ALA A 78 6.71 2.03 -6.51
N GLN A 79 5.92 3.00 -6.04
CA GLN A 79 4.49 2.79 -5.75
C GLN A 79 3.68 2.40 -6.99
N VAL A 80 4.15 2.69 -8.21
CA VAL A 80 3.48 2.23 -9.45
C VAL A 80 3.36 0.70 -9.49
N LEU A 81 4.33 -0.03 -8.92
CA LEU A 81 4.25 -1.50 -8.80
C LEU A 81 3.06 -1.96 -7.95
N ALA A 82 2.59 -1.12 -7.03
CA ALA A 82 1.42 -1.40 -6.21
C ALA A 82 0.09 -1.35 -7.00
N LEU A 83 0.11 -0.88 -8.26
CA LEU A 83 -1.06 -0.91 -9.12
C LEU A 83 -1.42 -2.32 -9.58
N TRP A 84 -0.50 -3.29 -9.51
CA TRP A 84 -0.83 -4.70 -9.71
C TRP A 84 -1.57 -5.22 -8.46
N PRO A 85 -2.86 -5.59 -8.56
CA PRO A 85 -3.62 -6.19 -7.46
C PRO A 85 -2.92 -7.37 -6.80
N GLY A 86 -2.97 -7.43 -5.48
CA GLY A 86 -2.20 -8.40 -4.69
C GLY A 86 -0.79 -7.92 -4.35
N THR A 87 -0.21 -6.99 -5.12
CA THR A 87 1.00 -6.27 -4.69
C THR A 87 0.66 -5.40 -3.49
N SER A 88 1.46 -5.48 -2.44
CA SER A 88 1.23 -4.65 -1.25
C SER A 88 1.83 -3.26 -1.48
N ARG A 89 0.97 -2.24 -1.49
CA ARG A 89 1.39 -0.82 -1.56
C ARG A 89 2.29 -0.44 -0.41
N SER A 90 1.95 -0.84 0.82
CA SER A 90 2.78 -0.54 1.98
C SER A 90 4.14 -1.22 1.87
N LEU A 91 4.21 -2.46 1.38
CA LEU A 91 5.46 -3.18 1.13
C LEU A 91 6.34 -2.43 0.11
N THR A 92 5.80 -2.13 -1.07
CA THR A 92 6.56 -1.48 -2.15
C THR A 92 7.14 -0.15 -1.71
N THR A 93 6.32 0.67 -1.04
CA THR A 93 6.75 1.99 -0.54
C THR A 93 7.71 1.91 0.65
N ILE A 94 7.51 0.99 1.62
CA ILE A 94 8.45 0.79 2.74
C ILE A 94 9.79 0.28 2.24
N VAL A 95 9.78 -0.73 1.37
CA VAL A 95 11.01 -1.31 0.79
C VAL A 95 11.76 -0.24 -0.01
N ALA A 96 11.06 0.51 -0.87
CA ALA A 96 11.68 1.59 -1.62
C ALA A 96 12.26 2.68 -0.70
N ALA A 97 11.52 3.07 0.35
CA ALA A 97 11.98 4.05 1.33
C ALA A 97 13.26 3.58 2.06
N LEU A 98 13.30 2.33 2.49
CA LEU A 98 14.47 1.72 3.11
C LEU A 98 15.65 1.68 2.11
N ALA A 99 15.39 1.26 0.87
CA ALA A 99 16.41 1.17 -0.19
C ALA A 99 17.03 2.54 -0.52
N VAL A 100 16.27 3.63 -0.41
CA VAL A 100 16.79 5.01 -0.58
C VAL A 100 17.33 5.64 0.71
N GLY A 101 17.47 4.84 1.78
CA GLY A 101 18.21 5.20 3.00
C GLY A 101 17.39 5.80 4.13
N LEU A 102 16.05 5.70 4.12
CA LEU A 102 15.22 6.08 5.26
C LEU A 102 15.37 5.07 6.41
N THR A 103 15.30 5.57 7.64
CA THR A 103 15.12 4.72 8.82
C THR A 103 13.81 3.95 8.73
N MET A 104 13.72 2.79 9.39
CA MET A 104 12.48 1.99 9.42
C MET A 104 11.27 2.79 9.89
N ALA A 105 11.42 3.61 10.93
CA ALA A 105 10.35 4.47 11.43
C ALA A 105 9.89 5.47 10.36
N ALA A 106 10.83 6.18 9.71
CA ALA A 106 10.51 7.14 8.65
C ALA A 106 9.89 6.48 7.42
N ALA A 107 10.37 5.29 7.03
CA ALA A 107 9.85 4.54 5.90
C ALA A 107 8.39 4.12 6.13
N VAL A 108 8.07 3.62 7.32
CA VAL A 108 6.71 3.21 7.69
C VAL A 108 5.79 4.43 7.76
N GLU A 109 6.22 5.50 8.44
CA GLU A 109 5.42 6.73 8.58
C GLU A 109 5.13 7.37 7.21
N PHE A 110 6.15 7.52 6.35
CA PHE A 110 5.96 8.04 5.00
C PHE A 110 5.04 7.16 4.15
N SER A 111 5.21 5.83 4.20
CA SER A 111 4.36 4.87 3.48
C SER A 111 2.89 4.95 3.89
N PHE A 112 2.61 5.18 5.18
CA PHE A 112 1.23 5.36 5.66
C PHE A 112 0.65 6.70 5.23
N LEU A 113 1.40 7.79 5.33
CA LEU A 113 0.95 9.11 4.88
C LEU A 113 0.69 9.15 3.37
N LEU A 114 1.61 8.60 2.58
CA LEU A 114 1.44 8.45 1.13
C LEU A 114 0.24 7.54 0.83
N GLY A 115 0.07 6.50 1.65
CA GLY A 115 -1.05 5.61 1.60
C GLY A 115 -2.40 6.26 1.83
N LEU A 116 -2.49 7.15 2.80
CA LEU A 116 -3.68 7.94 3.07
C LEU A 116 -4.05 8.77 1.84
N ALA A 117 -3.10 9.54 1.29
CA ALA A 117 -3.34 10.32 0.08
C ALA A 117 -3.79 9.46 -1.11
N THR A 118 -3.08 8.35 -1.36
CA THR A 118 -3.33 7.48 -2.51
C THR A 118 -4.67 6.75 -2.41
N LEU A 119 -4.95 6.14 -1.25
CA LEU A 119 -6.19 5.39 -1.04
C LEU A 119 -7.40 6.31 -0.98
N THR A 120 -7.29 7.48 -0.33
CA THR A 120 -8.39 8.44 -0.32
C THR A 120 -8.73 8.91 -1.73
N ALA A 121 -7.73 9.23 -2.56
CA ALA A 121 -7.97 9.60 -3.96
C ALA A 121 -8.65 8.47 -4.75
N ALA A 122 -8.17 7.23 -4.60
CA ALA A 122 -8.77 6.07 -5.27
C ALA A 122 -10.20 5.81 -4.79
N THR A 123 -10.45 5.88 -3.48
CA THR A 123 -11.79 5.69 -2.89
C THR A 123 -12.77 6.76 -3.34
N VAL A 124 -12.37 8.04 -3.39
CA VAL A 124 -13.23 9.12 -3.89
C VAL A 124 -13.58 8.89 -5.36
N LEU A 125 -12.61 8.48 -6.18
CA LEU A 125 -12.84 8.18 -7.58
C LEU A 125 -13.83 7.00 -7.76
N ASP A 126 -13.61 5.90 -7.04
CA ASP A 126 -14.48 4.72 -7.13
C ASP A 126 -15.88 4.99 -6.56
N LEU A 127 -16.00 5.79 -5.49
CA LEU A 127 -17.29 6.20 -4.96
C LEU A 127 -18.05 7.10 -5.94
N GLY A 128 -17.34 7.96 -6.67
CA GLY A 128 -17.95 8.75 -7.75
C GLY A 128 -18.47 7.90 -8.91
N LYS A 129 -17.82 6.78 -9.22
CA LYS A 129 -18.20 5.87 -10.32
C LYS A 129 -19.30 4.86 -9.91
N HIS A 130 -19.19 4.28 -8.72
CA HIS A 130 -19.99 3.12 -8.30
C HIS A 130 -20.76 3.35 -6.98
N GLY A 131 -20.70 4.55 -6.40
CA GLY A 131 -21.34 4.83 -5.11
C GLY A 131 -22.86 4.72 -5.13
N GLY A 132 -23.51 5.07 -6.25
CA GLY A 132 -24.95 4.90 -6.43
C GLY A 132 -25.35 3.43 -6.32
N GLU A 133 -24.71 2.56 -7.10
CA GLU A 133 -24.96 1.11 -7.08
C GLU A 133 -24.72 0.50 -5.69
N MET A 134 -23.70 0.97 -4.97
CA MET A 134 -23.42 0.53 -3.61
C MET A 134 -24.57 0.91 -2.64
N VAL A 135 -25.09 2.14 -2.75
CA VAL A 135 -26.22 2.59 -1.92
C VAL A 135 -27.49 1.85 -2.27
N ASP A 136 -27.75 1.62 -3.56
CA ASP A 136 -28.95 0.90 -4.01
C ASP A 136 -28.96 -0.55 -3.50
N ARG A 137 -27.79 -1.20 -3.47
CA ARG A 137 -27.67 -2.61 -3.07
C ARG A 137 -27.59 -2.83 -1.56
N PHE A 138 -26.93 -1.93 -0.83
CA PHE A 138 -26.58 -2.14 0.59
C PHE A 138 -27.13 -1.06 1.53
N GLY A 139 -27.76 -0.01 0.99
CA GLY A 139 -28.13 1.19 1.74
C GLY A 139 -26.92 2.02 2.17
N VAL A 140 -27.18 3.18 2.79
CA VAL A 140 -26.11 4.07 3.28
C VAL A 140 -25.52 3.58 4.61
N ALA A 141 -26.31 2.89 5.44
CA ALA A 141 -25.90 2.46 6.77
C ALA A 141 -24.77 1.43 6.74
N THR A 142 -24.84 0.43 5.85
CA THR A 142 -23.88 -0.68 5.80
C THR A 142 -22.45 -0.20 5.44
N PRO A 143 -22.24 0.58 4.37
CA PRO A 143 -20.92 1.13 4.06
C PRO A 143 -20.38 2.06 5.15
N LEU A 144 -21.23 2.83 5.82
CA LEU A 144 -20.82 3.71 6.92
C LEU A 144 -20.31 2.92 8.13
N VAL A 145 -21.03 1.87 8.54
CA VAL A 145 -20.57 1.00 9.63
C VAL A 145 -19.24 0.34 9.25
N GLY A 146 -19.14 -0.17 8.02
CA GLY A 146 -17.90 -0.73 7.49
C GLY A 146 -16.74 0.27 7.52
N ALA A 147 -16.97 1.53 7.13
CA ALA A 147 -15.98 2.59 7.16
C ALA A 147 -15.50 2.91 8.59
N VAL A 148 -16.41 2.98 9.56
CA VAL A 148 -16.06 3.22 10.97
C VAL A 148 -15.24 2.06 11.54
N VAL A 149 -15.70 0.82 11.34
CA VAL A 149 -14.98 -0.39 11.81
C VAL A 149 -13.60 -0.49 11.16
N ALA A 150 -13.50 -0.23 9.86
CA ALA A 150 -12.24 -0.22 9.14
C ALA A 150 -11.29 0.88 9.65
N ALA A 151 -11.79 2.08 9.95
CA ALA A 151 -10.99 3.19 10.48
C ALA A 151 -10.38 2.84 11.85
N VAL A 152 -11.18 2.29 12.77
CA VAL A 152 -10.70 1.86 14.09
C VAL A 152 -9.69 0.72 13.95
N SER A 153 -10.01 -0.29 13.15
CA SER A 153 -9.13 -1.44 12.91
C SER A 153 -7.80 -1.02 12.29
N ALA A 154 -7.84 -0.09 11.31
CA ALA A 154 -6.64 0.45 10.68
C ALA A 154 -5.77 1.22 11.69
N ALA A 155 -6.36 2.04 12.55
CA ALA A 155 -5.60 2.78 13.58
C ALA A 155 -4.86 1.84 14.54
N VAL A 156 -5.53 0.76 14.99
CA VAL A 156 -4.92 -0.26 15.85
C VAL A 156 -3.81 -1.01 15.09
N ALA A 157 -4.08 -1.44 13.87
CA ALA A 157 -3.14 -2.19 13.04
C ALA A 157 -1.87 -1.38 12.70
N VAL A 158 -2.01 -0.09 12.37
CA VAL A 158 -0.88 0.82 12.11
C VAL A 158 -0.01 0.95 13.34
N ARG A 159 -0.60 1.21 14.51
CA ARG A 159 0.14 1.36 15.77
C ARG A 159 0.91 0.09 16.10
N TRP A 160 0.28 -1.06 15.95
CA TRP A 160 0.92 -2.36 16.15
C TRP A 160 2.05 -2.60 15.12
N LEU A 161 1.82 -2.33 13.84
CA LEU A 161 2.81 -2.56 12.78
C LEU A 161 4.06 -1.71 12.98
N VAL A 162 3.90 -0.42 13.29
CA VAL A 162 5.01 0.48 13.60
C VAL A 162 5.81 -0.06 14.79
N ALA A 163 5.14 -0.48 15.87
CA ALA A 163 5.81 -1.05 17.04
C ALA A 163 6.55 -2.36 16.72
N TYR A 164 5.94 -3.23 15.92
CA TYR A 164 6.52 -4.50 15.48
C TYR A 164 7.79 -4.28 14.66
N LEU A 165 7.73 -3.43 13.63
CA LEU A 165 8.83 -3.22 12.68
C LEU A 165 10.04 -2.50 13.28
N ARG A 166 9.87 -1.82 14.42
CA ARG A 166 11.00 -1.24 15.15
C ARG A 166 11.92 -2.29 15.79
N THR A 167 11.41 -3.50 16.03
CA THR A 167 12.15 -4.54 16.75
C THR A 167 12.30 -5.84 15.97
N ARG A 168 11.55 -6.01 14.88
CA ARG A 168 11.48 -7.26 14.12
C ARG A 168 11.51 -7.01 12.61
N PRO A 169 12.08 -7.94 11.83
CA PRO A 169 12.18 -7.82 10.38
C PRO A 169 10.83 -8.09 9.69
N LEU A 170 10.73 -7.69 8.42
CA LEU A 170 9.54 -7.90 7.58
C LEU A 170 9.30 -9.38 7.19
N ARG A 171 10.19 -10.31 7.57
CA ARG A 171 10.18 -11.72 7.11
C ARG A 171 8.87 -12.46 7.45
N ILE A 172 8.21 -12.14 8.57
CA ILE A 172 6.93 -12.76 8.92
C ILE A 172 5.84 -12.50 7.87
N PHE A 173 5.84 -11.29 7.29
CA PHE A 173 4.89 -10.91 6.24
C PHE A 173 5.21 -11.64 4.93
N GLY A 174 6.48 -12.02 4.71
CA GLY A 174 6.90 -12.87 3.61
C GLY A 174 6.25 -14.25 3.69
N TRP A 175 6.40 -14.92 4.84
CA TRP A 175 5.76 -16.23 5.08
C TRP A 175 4.24 -16.17 5.01
N TYR A 176 3.63 -15.13 5.59
CA TYR A 176 2.19 -14.92 5.50
C TYR A 176 1.71 -14.83 4.04
N ARG A 177 2.40 -14.06 3.18
CA ARG A 177 2.06 -13.94 1.76
C ARG A 177 2.20 -15.26 1.01
N LEU A 178 3.27 -16.02 1.26
CA LEU A 178 3.45 -17.34 0.64
C LEU A 178 2.38 -18.34 1.09
N GLY A 179 2.00 -18.32 2.37
CA GLY A 179 0.90 -19.14 2.89
C GLY A 179 -0.45 -18.77 2.26
N ALA A 180 -0.77 -17.47 2.16
CA ALA A 180 -1.98 -17.00 1.51
C ALA A 180 -2.04 -17.38 0.02
N ALA A 181 -0.90 -17.27 -0.69
CA ALA A 181 -0.78 -17.74 -2.06
C ALA A 181 -1.04 -19.24 -2.16
N LEU A 182 -0.42 -20.06 -1.31
CA LEU A 182 -0.62 -21.50 -1.29
C LEU A 182 -2.08 -21.90 -1.04
N VAL A 183 -2.71 -21.33 -0.01
CA VAL A 183 -4.13 -21.61 0.30
C VAL A 183 -5.02 -21.26 -0.88
N THR A 184 -4.79 -20.12 -1.53
CA THR A 184 -5.59 -19.69 -2.68
C THR A 184 -5.39 -20.61 -3.88
N VAL A 185 -4.16 -21.06 -4.14
CA VAL A 185 -3.89 -22.08 -5.18
C VAL A 185 -4.66 -23.37 -4.90
N LEU A 186 -4.69 -23.83 -3.64
CA LEU A 186 -5.44 -25.04 -3.28
C LEU A 186 -6.95 -24.86 -3.49
N LEU A 187 -7.51 -23.71 -3.12
CA LEU A 187 -8.93 -23.41 -3.35
C LEU A 187 -9.30 -23.33 -4.84
N LEU A 188 -8.42 -22.75 -5.67
CA LEU A 188 -8.60 -22.72 -7.12
C LEU A 188 -8.51 -24.13 -7.73
N ALA A 189 -7.59 -24.97 -7.22
CA ALA A 189 -7.42 -26.34 -7.69
C ALA A 189 -8.61 -27.24 -7.33
N THR A 190 -9.33 -26.94 -6.24
CA THR A 190 -10.55 -27.66 -5.84
C THR A 190 -11.84 -27.05 -6.42
N HIS A 191 -11.75 -26.06 -7.31
CA HIS A 191 -12.88 -25.34 -7.89
C HIS A 191 -13.83 -24.71 -6.85
N GLN A 192 -13.30 -24.32 -5.68
CA GLN A 192 -14.05 -23.61 -4.64
C GLN A 192 -14.05 -22.09 -4.85
N LEU A 193 -13.29 -21.61 -5.84
CA LEU A 193 -13.15 -20.22 -6.28
C LEU A 193 -13.20 -20.14 -7.81
#